data_AF-A0A3D1SX64-F1
#
_entry.id   AF-A0A3D1SX64-F1
#
_cell.length_a   1.000
_cell.length_b   1.000
_cell.length_c   1.000
_cell.angle_alpha   90.00
_cell.angle_beta   90.00
_cell.angle_gamma   90.00
#
_symmetry.space_group_name_H-M   'P 1'
#
loop_
_entity.id
_entity.type
_entity.pdbx_description
1 polymer ?
#
loop_
_entity_poly.entity_id
_entity_poly.type
_entity_poly.pdbx_seq_one_letter_code
_entity_poly.pdbx_strand_id
1 'polypeptide(L)'
;REAGLRLPSTVAQTLGVVAGVVLGFAAVQISIVSNATLIVSVTTAVASFSGPNFQVGISWRWLKYFMILGGAFMGLFGIVAVGCFIVAHMATLQSFGVSYLAPWAPLQPDALVDAPLRQPLWLKFRRHSTWRTKNRRRMGDTRGEDNP
;
A
#
# COMPACT_ATOMS: atom_id res chain seq x y z
N ARG A 1 -24.57 -1.83 -10.42
CA ARG A 1 -24.31 -0.44 -10.88
C ARG A 1 -25.46 0.04 -11.80
N GLU A 2 -26.73 -0.23 -11.45
CA GLU A 2 -27.92 -0.04 -12.32
C GLU A 2 -29.01 0.84 -11.68
N ALA A 3 -29.21 0.79 -10.36
CA ALA A 3 -30.16 1.66 -9.65
C ALA A 3 -29.73 3.14 -9.57
N GLY A 4 -28.41 3.41 -9.57
CA GLY A 4 -27.85 4.77 -9.50
C GLY A 4 -27.87 5.53 -10.83
N LEU A 5 -28.10 4.85 -11.96
CA LEU A 5 -28.28 5.49 -13.27
C LEU A 5 -29.70 6.07 -13.45
N ARG A 6 -30.66 5.61 -12.65
CA ARG A 6 -32.08 6.01 -12.74
C ARG A 6 -32.52 7.00 -11.67
N LEU A 7 -31.68 7.26 -10.67
CA LEU A 7 -31.95 8.24 -9.61
C LEU A 7 -31.09 9.49 -9.83
N PRO A 8 -31.63 10.70 -9.65
CA PRO A 8 -30.84 11.93 -9.67
C PRO A 8 -29.67 11.83 -8.68
N SER A 9 -28.49 12.29 -9.09
CA SER A 9 -27.24 12.22 -8.30
C SER A 9 -27.38 12.79 -6.88
N THR A 10 -28.24 13.80 -6.70
CA THR A 10 -28.59 14.39 -5.41
C THR A 10 -29.25 13.40 -4.45
N VAL A 11 -30.15 12.54 -4.92
CA VAL A 11 -30.82 11.54 -4.07
C VAL A 11 -29.80 10.49 -3.62
N ALA A 12 -28.92 10.05 -4.52
CA ALA A 12 -27.87 9.08 -4.20
C ALA A 12 -26.87 9.62 -3.17
N GLN A 13 -26.48 10.89 -3.28
CA GLN A 13 -25.59 11.54 -2.31
C GLN A 13 -26.25 11.68 -0.93
N THR A 14 -27.51 12.14 -0.90
CA THR A 14 -28.25 12.34 0.37
C THR A 14 -28.47 11.01 1.08
N LEU A 15 -28.88 9.97 0.34
CA LEU A 15 -29.07 8.62 0.87
C LEU A 15 -27.75 8.01 1.35
N GLY A 16 -26.63 8.27 0.68
CA GLY A 16 -25.30 7.84 1.12
C GLY A 16 -24.87 8.45 2.45
N VAL A 17 -25.11 9.75 2.65
CA VAL A 17 -24.79 10.44 3.93
C VAL A 17 -25.70 9.95 5.06
N VAL A 18 -27.02 9.91 4.83
CA VAL A 18 -27.98 9.45 5.86
C VAL A 18 -27.72 7.99 6.23
N ALA A 19 -27.47 7.11 5.27
CA ALA A 19 -27.15 5.71 5.55
C ALA A 19 -25.87 5.56 6.38
N GLY A 20 -24.82 6.33 6.08
CA GLY A 20 -23.55 6.28 6.82
C GLY A 20 -23.70 6.70 8.30
N VAL A 21 -24.42 7.80 8.56
CA VAL A 21 -24.64 8.30 9.92
C VAL A 21 -25.53 7.35 10.72
N VAL A 22 -26.64 6.87 10.14
CA VAL A 22 -27.59 5.99 10.82
C VAL A 22 -26.96 4.62 11.13
N LEU A 23 -26.22 4.02 10.18
CA LEU A 23 -25.50 2.77 10.42
C LEU A 23 -24.42 2.92 11.50
N GLY A 24 -23.69 4.05 11.50
CA GLY A 24 -22.68 4.35 12.52
C GLY A 24 -23.29 4.45 13.92
N PHE A 25 -24.39 5.20 14.05
CA PHE A 25 -25.12 5.31 15.31
C PHE A 25 -25.66 3.96 15.78
N ALA A 26 -26.31 3.21 14.88
CA ALA A 26 -26.86 1.90 15.20
C ALA A 26 -25.76 0.95 15.70
N ALA A 27 -24.59 0.91 15.05
CA ALA A 27 -23.47 0.05 15.41
C ALA A 27 -22.90 0.32 16.82
N VAL A 28 -22.87 1.59 17.24
CA VAL A 28 -22.44 1.98 18.59
C VAL A 28 -23.50 1.64 19.63
N GLN A 29 -24.77 1.91 19.34
CA GLN A 29 -25.88 1.68 20.27
C GLN A 29 -26.02 0.20 20.66
N ILE A 30 -25.86 -0.70 19.70
CA ILE A 30 -25.91 -2.16 19.94
C ILE A 30 -24.57 -2.74 20.42
N SER A 31 -23.57 -1.89 20.71
CA SER A 31 -22.24 -2.28 21.18
C SER A 31 -21.54 -3.35 20.34
N ILE A 32 -21.86 -3.46 19.05
CA ILE A 32 -21.16 -4.37 18.12
C ILE A 32 -19.73 -3.88 17.87
N VAL A 33 -19.48 -2.57 18.01
CA VAL A 33 -18.17 -1.95 17.80
C VAL A 33 -17.89 -0.95 18.93
N SER A 34 -16.67 -0.95 19.49
CA SER A 34 -16.24 0.06 20.47
C SER A 34 -15.96 1.42 19.80
N ASN A 35 -16.22 2.52 20.53
CA ASN A 35 -15.94 3.89 20.06
C ASN A 35 -14.49 4.06 19.57
N ALA A 36 -13.52 3.47 20.29
CA ALA A 36 -12.12 3.54 19.91
C ALA A 36 -11.85 2.86 18.55
N THR A 37 -12.41 1.67 18.34
CA THR A 37 -12.27 0.92 17.07
C THR A 37 -12.98 1.62 15.91
N LEU A 38 -14.11 2.29 16.16
CA LEU A 38 -14.84 3.05 15.16
C LEU A 38 -13.99 4.20 14.63
N ILE A 39 -13.42 5.02 15.52
CA ILE A 39 -12.59 6.17 15.14
C ILE A 39 -11.42 5.72 14.25
N VAL A 40 -10.67 4.69 14.67
CA VAL A 40 -9.53 4.17 13.90
C VAL A 40 -9.97 3.66 12.51
N SER A 41 -11.13 3.00 12.42
CA SER A 41 -11.67 2.48 11.16
C SER A 41 -12.04 3.60 10.18
N VAL A 42 -12.67 4.67 10.66
CA VAL A 42 -13.10 5.81 9.84
C VAL A 42 -11.89 6.60 9.35
N THR A 43 -10.91 6.87 10.21
CA THR A 43 -9.64 7.52 9.81
C THR A 43 -8.93 6.71 8.73
N THR A 44 -8.88 5.38 8.89
CA THR A 44 -8.26 4.48 7.90
C THR A 44 -9.04 4.47 6.58
N ALA A 45 -10.38 4.51 6.63
CA ALA A 45 -11.23 4.56 5.44
C ALA A 45 -11.00 5.85 4.65
N VAL A 46 -10.94 7.00 5.33
CA VAL A 46 -10.64 8.30 4.72
C VAL A 46 -9.23 8.30 4.12
N ALA A 47 -8.23 7.81 4.86
CA ALA A 47 -6.85 7.72 4.38
C ALA A 47 -6.72 6.80 3.14
N SER A 48 -7.53 5.74 3.06
CA SER A 48 -7.52 4.80 1.94
C SER A 48 -7.98 5.44 0.62
N PHE A 49 -8.72 6.56 0.65
CA PHE A 49 -9.10 7.30 -0.55
C PHE A 49 -7.96 8.14 -1.14
N SER A 50 -6.83 8.28 -0.44
CA SER A 50 -5.67 9.03 -0.95
C SER A 50 -4.86 8.30 -2.03
N GLY A 51 -5.04 6.98 -2.20
CA GLY A 51 -4.29 6.19 -3.17
C GLY A 51 -4.84 6.33 -4.59
N PRO A 52 -4.07 6.84 -5.58
CA PRO A 52 -4.53 6.97 -6.97
C PRO A 52 -4.65 5.63 -7.72
N ASN A 53 -4.04 4.57 -7.19
CA ASN A 53 -3.97 3.26 -7.84
C ASN A 53 -5.08 2.31 -7.37
N PHE A 54 -6.15 2.23 -8.14
CA PHE A 54 -7.31 1.39 -7.84
C PHE A 54 -6.96 -0.11 -7.68
N GLN A 55 -6.06 -0.63 -8.51
CA GLN A 55 -5.63 -2.04 -8.47
C GLN A 55 -4.92 -2.39 -7.14
N VAL A 56 -4.13 -1.46 -6.62
CA VAL A 56 -3.44 -1.61 -5.33
C VAL A 56 -4.46 -1.52 -4.19
N GLY A 57 -5.46 -0.64 -4.30
CA GLY A 57 -6.54 -0.52 -3.31
C GLY A 57 -7.38 -1.79 -3.15
N ILE A 58 -7.72 -2.47 -4.25
CA ILE A 58 -8.40 -3.78 -4.20
C ILE A 58 -7.53 -4.83 -3.51
N SER A 59 -6.25 -4.89 -3.87
CA SER A 59 -5.29 -5.84 -3.29
C SER A 59 -5.14 -5.63 -1.78
N TRP A 60 -5.07 -4.37 -1.34
CA TRP A 60 -5.02 -4.00 0.08
C TRP A 60 -6.27 -4.45 0.85
N ARG A 61 -7.45 -4.38 0.21
CA ARG A 61 -8.71 -4.81 0.83
C ARG A 61 -8.73 -6.31 1.09
N TRP A 62 -8.27 -7.12 0.14
CA TRP A 62 -8.11 -8.56 0.33
C TRP A 62 -7.14 -8.88 1.45
N LEU A 63 -6.01 -8.17 1.52
CA LEU A 63 -5.00 -8.36 2.55
C LEU A 63 -5.55 -8.15 3.97
N LYS A 64 -6.34 -7.08 4.15
CA LYS A 64 -7.00 -6.79 5.44
C LYS A 64 -7.96 -7.90 5.85
N TYR A 65 -8.73 -8.46 4.91
CA TYR A 65 -9.65 -9.56 5.24
C TYR A 65 -8.92 -10.83 5.66
N PHE A 66 -7.80 -11.18 5.03
CA PHE A 66 -6.97 -12.30 5.48
C PHE A 66 -6.44 -12.10 6.90
N MET A 67 -6.00 -10.89 7.24
CA MET A 67 -5.49 -10.58 8.58
C MET A 67 -6.59 -10.61 9.64
N ILE A 68 -7.79 -10.11 9.33
CA ILE A 68 -8.96 -10.19 10.23
C ILE A 68 -9.39 -11.64 10.42
N LEU A 69 -9.40 -12.45 9.35
CA LEU A 69 -9.78 -13.85 9.42
C LEU A 69 -8.81 -14.65 10.29
N GLY A 70 -7.49 -14.47 10.09
CA GLY A 70 -6.47 -15.08 10.94
C GLY A 70 -6.60 -14.67 12.41
N GLY A 71 -6.86 -13.38 12.67
CA GLY A 71 -7.12 -12.86 14.01
C GLY A 71 -8.39 -13.40 14.65
N ALA A 72 -9.43 -13.66 13.87
CA ALA A 72 -10.69 -14.22 14.38
C ALA A 72 -10.55 -15.68 14.83
N PHE A 73 -9.72 -16.49 14.15
CA PHE A 73 -9.54 -17.91 14.49
C PHE A 73 -8.52 -18.17 15.61
N MET A 74 -7.38 -17.49 15.60
CA MET A 74 -6.25 -17.77 16.51
C MET A 74 -5.78 -16.53 17.29
N GLY A 75 -6.55 -15.44 17.29
CA GLY A 75 -6.22 -14.21 18.01
C GLY A 75 -4.91 -13.58 17.51
N LEU A 76 -4.08 -13.10 18.45
CA LEU A 76 -2.80 -12.45 18.13
C LEU A 76 -1.86 -13.38 17.36
N PHE A 77 -1.85 -14.68 17.66
CA PHE A 77 -1.01 -15.66 16.98
C PHE A 77 -1.36 -15.77 15.49
N GLY A 78 -2.65 -15.75 15.16
CA GLY A 78 -3.11 -15.77 13.77
C GLY A 78 -2.74 -14.51 13.00
N ILE A 79 -2.77 -13.34 13.64
CA ILE A 79 -2.34 -12.07 13.03
C ILE A 79 -0.84 -12.14 12.68
N VAL A 80 0.00 -12.62 13.59
CA VAL A 80 1.45 -12.74 13.37
C VAL A 80 1.75 -13.77 12.27
N ALA A 81 1.13 -14.94 12.32
CA ALA A 81 1.34 -16.01 11.34
C ALA A 81 0.92 -15.58 9.92
N VAL A 82 -0.29 -15.00 9.78
CA VAL A 82 -0.78 -14.48 8.50
C VAL A 82 0.08 -13.29 8.03
N GLY A 83 0.51 -12.43 8.95
CA GLY A 83 1.43 -11.33 8.65
C GLY A 83 2.75 -11.82 8.06
N CYS A 84 3.38 -12.82 8.70
CA CYS A 84 4.61 -13.43 8.19
C CYS A 84 4.41 -14.08 6.82
N PHE A 85 3.29 -14.79 6.62
CA PHE A 85 2.94 -15.41 5.33
C PHE A 85 2.79 -14.35 4.22
N ILE A 86 2.10 -13.25 4.52
CA ILE A 86 1.93 -12.12 3.59
C ILE A 86 3.29 -11.52 3.21
N VAL A 87 4.16 -11.27 4.18
CA VAL A 87 5.49 -10.68 3.93
C VAL A 87 6.33 -11.62 3.06
N ALA A 88 6.31 -12.92 3.37
CA ALA A 88 7.00 -13.94 2.57
C ALA A 88 6.45 -13.97 1.13
N HIS A 89 5.12 -13.91 0.97
CA HIS A 89 4.49 -13.87 -0.34
C HIS A 89 4.93 -12.61 -1.12
N MET A 90 4.89 -11.43 -0.51
CA MET A 90 5.34 -10.18 -1.15
C MET A 90 6.83 -10.20 -1.54
N ALA A 91 7.69 -10.91 -0.81
CA ALA A 91 9.09 -11.07 -1.16
C ALA A 91 9.28 -11.87 -2.47
N THR A 92 8.39 -12.83 -2.72
CA THR A 92 8.40 -13.66 -3.94
C THR A 92 7.78 -12.96 -5.15
N LEU A 93 6.90 -11.96 -4.94
CA LEU A 93 6.33 -11.18 -6.04
C LEU A 93 7.41 -10.23 -6.61
N GLN A 94 7.80 -10.49 -7.86
CA GLN A 94 8.70 -9.63 -8.61
C GLN A 94 7.90 -8.66 -9.50
N SER A 95 8.14 -7.36 -9.35
CA SER A 95 7.67 -6.31 -10.26
C SER A 95 8.84 -5.91 -11.16
N PHE A 96 8.71 -6.11 -12.48
CA PHE A 96 9.76 -5.80 -13.47
C PHE A 96 11.16 -6.36 -13.11
N GLY A 97 11.20 -7.57 -12.53
CA GLY A 97 12.44 -8.25 -12.14
C GLY A 97 13.04 -7.82 -10.79
N VAL A 98 12.33 -6.99 -10.01
CA VAL A 98 12.72 -6.53 -8.67
C VAL A 98 11.63 -6.92 -7.67
N SER A 99 11.99 -7.52 -6.53
CA SER A 99 11.04 -7.89 -5.48
C SER A 99 10.23 -6.67 -5.01
N TYR A 100 8.93 -6.85 -4.74
CA TYR A 100 8.03 -5.78 -4.26
C TYR A 100 8.52 -5.15 -2.94
N LEU A 101 9.35 -5.87 -2.18
CA LEU A 101 9.97 -5.44 -0.93
C LEU A 101 11.40 -4.89 -1.11
N ALA A 102 11.89 -4.65 -2.33
CA ALA A 102 13.19 -4.01 -2.51
C ALA A 102 13.14 -2.58 -1.95
N PRO A 103 14.07 -2.17 -1.04
CA PRO A 103 15.39 -2.75 -0.75
C PRO A 103 15.49 -3.55 0.57
N TRP A 104 14.37 -3.88 1.22
CA TRP A 104 14.33 -4.72 2.43
C TRP A 104 14.50 -6.21 2.11
N ALA A 105 14.06 -6.66 0.93
CA ALA A 105 14.36 -7.97 0.37
C ALA A 105 14.43 -7.86 -1.16
N PRO A 106 15.60 -8.03 -1.81
CA PRO A 106 16.94 -8.31 -1.28
C PRO A 106 17.58 -7.08 -0.58
N LEU A 107 18.27 -7.31 0.53
CA LEU A 107 18.98 -6.27 1.29
C LEU A 107 20.08 -5.64 0.42
N GLN A 108 19.86 -4.41 -0.02
CA GLN A 108 20.81 -3.65 -0.84
C GLN A 108 21.20 -2.36 -0.09
N PRO A 109 22.33 -2.34 0.64
CA PRO A 109 22.71 -1.22 1.51
C PRO A 109 22.78 0.12 0.76
N ASP A 110 23.19 0.10 -0.52
CA ASP A 110 23.24 1.28 -1.40
C ASP A 110 21.86 1.91 -1.67
N ALA A 111 20.76 1.16 -1.52
CA ALA A 111 19.39 1.60 -1.81
C ALA A 111 18.54 1.78 -0.53
N LEU A 112 18.98 1.26 0.63
CA LEU A 112 18.27 1.42 1.90
C LEU A 112 18.14 2.89 2.33
N VAL A 113 19.18 3.70 2.07
CA VAL A 113 19.19 5.14 2.42
C VAL A 113 18.19 5.94 1.58
N ASP A 114 17.87 5.45 0.38
CA ASP A 114 16.96 6.12 -0.57
C ASP A 114 15.49 5.70 -0.43
N ALA A 115 15.18 4.72 0.42
CA ALA A 115 13.84 4.19 0.63
C ALA A 115 12.95 5.04 1.55
N PRO A 116 13.40 5.53 2.72
CA PRO A 116 12.58 6.37 3.59
C PRO A 116 12.62 7.86 3.19
N LEU A 117 13.73 8.34 2.62
CA LEU A 117 13.91 9.72 2.20
C LEU A 117 14.65 9.76 0.85
N ARG A 118 13.94 10.17 -0.21
CA ARG A 118 14.52 10.25 -1.55
C ARG A 118 15.62 11.31 -1.56
N GLN A 119 16.88 10.89 -1.63
CA GLN A 119 17.98 11.85 -1.73
C GLN A 119 17.90 12.63 -3.05
N PRO A 120 18.31 13.91 -3.03
CA PRO A 120 18.24 14.78 -4.19
C PRO A 120 19.11 14.30 -5.38
N LEU A 121 18.64 14.59 -6.59
CA LEU A 121 19.19 14.04 -7.84
C LEU A 121 20.65 14.47 -8.13
N TRP A 122 21.09 15.61 -7.61
CA TRP A 122 22.44 16.16 -7.86
C TRP A 122 23.57 15.41 -7.13
N LEU A 123 23.27 14.68 -6.06
CA LEU A 123 24.26 13.88 -5.33
C LEU A 123 24.39 12.45 -5.87
N LYS A 124 23.52 12.05 -6.81
CA LYS A 124 23.40 10.68 -7.31
C LYS A 124 24.22 10.44 -8.58
N PHE A 125 25.52 10.18 -8.41
CA PHE A 125 26.41 9.79 -9.51
C PHE A 125 26.27 8.31 -9.92
N ARG A 126 25.71 7.46 -9.07
CA ARG A 126 25.50 6.02 -9.32
C ARG A 126 24.02 5.69 -9.53
N ARG A 127 23.74 4.72 -10.40
CA ARG A 127 22.36 4.21 -10.59
C ARG A 127 21.98 3.35 -9.39
N HIS A 128 20.69 3.37 -9.03
CA HIS A 128 20.16 2.51 -7.96
C HIS A 128 20.44 1.05 -8.29
N SER A 129 21.05 0.34 -7.34
CA SER A 129 21.45 -1.07 -7.48
C SER A 129 20.26 -2.03 -7.62
N THR A 130 19.03 -1.55 -7.46
CA THR A 130 17.79 -2.30 -7.66
C THR A 130 17.60 -2.70 -9.13
N TRP A 131 18.02 -1.86 -10.06
CA TRP A 131 18.05 -2.18 -11.48
C TRP A 131 19.36 -2.90 -11.76
N ARG A 132 19.32 -4.22 -12.00
CA ARG A 132 20.46 -5.07 -12.43
C ARG A 132 21.03 -4.60 -13.78
N THR A 133 21.57 -3.39 -13.82
CA THR A 133 22.10 -2.72 -15.00
C THR A 133 23.61 -2.95 -15.06
N LYS A 134 24.11 -3.34 -16.23
CA LYS A 134 25.55 -3.58 -16.48
C LYS A 134 26.41 -2.32 -16.28
N ASN A 135 25.80 -1.13 -16.39
CA ASN A 135 26.46 0.16 -16.22
C ASN A 135 26.05 0.84 -14.90
N ARG A 136 26.94 0.83 -13.90
CA ARG A 136 26.71 1.30 -12.52
C ARG A 136 26.77 2.83 -12.37
N ARG A 137 27.30 3.56 -13.37
CA ARG A 137 27.44 5.03 -13.35
C ARG A 137 26.31 5.69 -14.15
N ARG A 138 25.73 6.78 -13.62
CA ARG A 138 24.71 7.57 -14.35
C ARG A 138 25.34 8.43 -15.45
N MET A 139 26.56 8.89 -15.22
CA MET A 139 27.34 9.70 -16.16
C MET A 139 28.44 8.82 -16.76
N GLY A 140 28.42 8.63 -18.08
CA GLY A 140 29.54 8.08 -18.82
C GLY A 140 30.70 9.06 -18.75
N ASP A 141 31.92 8.57 -18.56
CA ASP A 141 33.11 9.40 -18.61
C ASP A 141 33.43 9.67 -20.09
N THR A 142 33.01 10.82 -20.62
CA THR A 142 33.32 11.27 -21.98
C THR A 142 34.75 11.80 -22.10
N ARG A 143 35.73 11.15 -21.45
CA ARG A 143 37.16 11.56 -21.45
C ARG A 143 38.10 10.53 -22.04
N GLY A 144 37.57 9.58 -22.83
CA GLY A 144 38.37 8.53 -23.46
C GLY A 144 37.94 8.15 -24.88
N GLU A 145 37.06 8.92 -25.50
CA GLU A 145 36.58 8.69 -26.89
C GLU A 145 37.11 9.75 -27.86
N ASP A 146 38.24 10.33 -27.49
CA ASP A 146 38.96 11.38 -28.19
C ASP A 146 40.47 11.11 -28.08
N ASN A 147 40.89 9.96 -28.63
CA ASN A 147 42.27 9.75 -29.04
C ASN A 147 42.24 9.21 -30.49
N PRO A 148 42.90 9.89 -31.45
CA PRO A 148 42.74 9.68 -32.89
C PRO A 148 43.20 8.30 -33.38
#